data_AF-A0A170XQR0-F1
#
_entry.id   AF-A0A170XQR0-F1
#
_cell.length_a   1.000
_cell.length_b   1.000
_cell.length_c   1.000
_cell.angle_alpha   90.00
_cell.angle_beta   90.00
_cell.angle_gamma   90.00
#
_symmetry.space_group_name_H-M   'P 1'
#
loop_
_entity.id
_entity.type
_entity.pdbx_description
1 polymer ?
#
loop_
_entity_poly.entity_id
_entity_poly.type
_entity_poly.pdbx_seq_one_letter_code
_entity_poly.pdbx_strand_id
1 'polypeptide(L)'
;MFFFVNHAICEKTLFPFQKDLTYLWEAEVSSGTVIPSVLNVTWKLEALVTVQQTEENSTIFKIKLQKNSVNNEDITALELPFCGTFVMGDFISITVSKKDELWSVNM
;
A
#
# COMPACT_ATOMS: atom_id res chain seq x y z
N MET A 1 22.39 42.13 -16.76
CA MET A 1 21.76 40.86 -17.15
C MET A 1 21.50 40.09 -15.86
N PHE A 2 20.27 40.09 -15.37
CA PHE A 2 19.91 39.42 -14.11
C PHE A 2 19.43 38.01 -14.46
N PHE A 3 20.18 37.00 -14.06
CA PHE A 3 19.77 35.61 -14.16
C PHE A 3 18.83 35.32 -12.98
N PHE A 4 17.53 35.24 -13.26
CA PHE A 4 16.60 34.62 -12.32
C PHE A 4 16.90 33.12 -12.34
N VAL A 5 17.67 32.66 -11.36
CA VAL A 5 17.73 31.25 -11.02
C VAL A 5 16.38 30.92 -10.41
N ASN A 6 15.47 30.39 -11.25
CA ASN A 6 14.26 29.73 -10.78
C ASN A 6 14.73 28.63 -9.84
N HIS A 7 14.71 28.90 -8.54
CA HIS A 7 14.70 27.83 -7.55
C HIS A 7 13.40 27.09 -7.85
N ALA A 8 13.51 25.96 -8.54
CA ALA A 8 12.42 25.01 -8.55
C ALA A 8 12.11 24.77 -7.08
N ILE A 9 10.98 25.28 -6.63
CA ILE A 9 10.39 24.92 -5.35
C ILE A 9 10.14 23.43 -5.52
N CYS A 10 11.09 22.63 -5.04
CA CYS A 10 10.93 21.20 -4.96
C CYS A 10 9.86 21.01 -3.89
N GLU A 11 8.60 21.00 -4.30
CA GLU A 11 7.52 20.49 -3.46
C GLU A 11 7.99 19.11 -3.00
N LYS A 12 8.12 18.96 -1.69
CA LYS A 12 8.56 17.71 -1.07
C LYS A 12 7.37 16.75 -1.16
N THR A 13 7.11 16.23 -2.35
CA THR A 13 6.05 15.26 -2.58
C THR A 13 6.59 13.86 -2.25
N LEU A 14 5.77 13.04 -1.61
CA LEU A 14 6.15 11.68 -1.26
C LEU A 14 6.19 10.80 -2.53
N PHE A 15 5.28 11.08 -3.46
CA PHE A 15 5.23 10.47 -4.78
C PHE A 15 5.16 11.57 -5.86
N PRO A 16 5.56 11.29 -7.11
CA PRO A 16 5.40 12.24 -8.19
C PRO A 16 3.92 12.54 -8.44
N PHE A 17 3.55 13.81 -8.45
CA PHE A 17 2.16 14.25 -8.59
C PHE A 17 1.52 13.75 -9.89
N GLN A 18 0.30 13.20 -9.80
CA GLN A 18 -0.48 12.67 -10.93
C GLN A 18 0.26 11.61 -11.77
N LYS A 19 1.24 10.91 -11.19
CA LYS A 19 1.86 9.74 -11.82
C LYS A 19 1.51 8.48 -11.05
N ASP A 20 1.29 7.42 -11.82
CA ASP A 20 1.11 6.10 -11.27
C ASP A 20 2.47 5.44 -11.08
N LEU A 21 2.74 5.00 -9.86
CA LEU A 21 3.88 4.16 -9.53
C LEU A 21 3.37 2.79 -9.12
N THR A 22 3.96 1.73 -9.65
CA THR A 22 3.58 0.36 -9.30
C THR A 22 4.75 -0.35 -8.63
N TYR A 23 4.49 -0.93 -7.47
CA TYR A 23 5.43 -1.68 -6.66
C TYR A 23 4.99 -3.14 -6.55
N LEU A 24 5.94 -4.06 -6.51
CA LEU A 24 5.69 -5.44 -6.11
C LEU A 24 5.69 -5.53 -4.58
N TRP A 25 4.67 -6.15 -4.01
CA TRP A 25 4.56 -6.40 -2.58
C TRP A 25 4.42 -7.92 -2.34
N GLU A 26 5.34 -8.46 -1.55
CA GLU A 26 5.36 -9.85 -1.14
C GLU A 26 5.35 -9.93 0.38
N ALA A 27 4.45 -10.76 0.93
CA ALA A 27 4.37 -11.02 2.36
C ALA A 27 4.23 -12.53 2.60
N GLU A 28 4.98 -13.04 3.59
CA GLU A 28 4.92 -14.43 4.01
C GLU A 28 4.82 -14.50 5.53
N VAL A 29 3.81 -15.23 6.02
CA VAL A 29 3.62 -15.49 7.43
C VAL A 29 3.61 -16.99 7.64
N SER A 30 4.46 -17.47 8.54
CA SER A 30 4.53 -18.87 8.92
C SER A 30 4.32 -19.04 10.41
N SER A 31 3.52 -20.02 10.81
CA SER A 31 3.31 -20.42 12.21
C SER A 31 3.48 -21.93 12.34
N GLY A 32 4.11 -22.39 13.41
CA GLY A 32 4.35 -23.81 13.61
C GLY A 32 5.14 -24.14 14.88
N THR A 33 5.34 -25.42 15.12
CA THR A 33 6.15 -25.91 16.24
C THR A 33 7.57 -26.22 15.79
N VAL A 34 8.56 -25.74 16.53
CA VAL A 34 9.98 -26.08 16.27
C VAL A 34 10.20 -27.60 16.36
N ILE A 35 9.48 -28.29 17.26
CA ILE A 35 9.47 -29.75 17.39
C ILE A 35 8.05 -30.24 17.74
N PRO A 36 7.47 -31.19 16.98
CA PRO A 36 7.97 -31.70 15.71
C PRO A 36 7.75 -30.66 14.58
N SER A 37 8.72 -30.51 13.66
CA SER A 37 8.71 -29.52 12.57
C SER A 37 7.67 -29.77 11.47
N VAL A 38 6.69 -30.65 11.74
CA VAL A 38 5.73 -31.19 10.75
C VAL A 38 4.42 -30.40 10.77
N LEU A 39 4.19 -29.58 11.80
CA LEU A 39 3.04 -28.68 11.90
C LEU A 39 3.49 -27.26 11.56
N ASN A 40 3.57 -26.96 10.26
CA ASN A 40 3.81 -25.61 9.75
C ASN A 40 2.63 -25.18 8.88
N VAL A 41 2.05 -24.02 9.19
CA VAL A 41 1.07 -23.32 8.36
C VAL A 41 1.75 -22.09 7.79
N THR A 42 1.70 -21.93 6.48
CA THR A 42 2.28 -20.79 5.78
C THR A 42 1.21 -20.11 4.94
N TRP A 43 1.14 -18.79 5.05
CA TRP A 43 0.35 -17.91 4.22
C TRP A 43 1.28 -17.02 3.40
N LYS A 44 1.00 -16.88 2.10
CA LYS A 44 1.76 -16.03 1.19
C LYS A 44 0.85 -15.13 0.39
N LEU A 45 1.27 -13.87 0.25
CA LEU A 45 0.66 -12.86 -0.58
C LEU A 45 1.68 -12.34 -1.59
N GLU A 46 1.30 -12.33 -2.86
CA GLU A 46 2.03 -11.67 -3.93
C GLU A 46 1.06 -10.70 -4.62
N ALA A 47 1.38 -9.40 -4.58
CA ALA A 47 0.49 -8.35 -5.07
C ALA A 47 1.26 -7.21 -5.75
N LEU A 48 0.56 -6.48 -6.62
CA LEU A 48 1.02 -5.20 -7.14
C LEU A 48 0.28 -4.08 -6.40
N VAL A 49 1.03 -3.09 -5.92
CA VAL A 49 0.49 -1.89 -5.29
C VAL A 49 0.73 -0.72 -6.23
N THR A 50 -0.34 -0.16 -6.76
CA THR A 50 -0.30 1.10 -7.52
C THR A 50 -0.56 2.26 -6.57
N VAL A 51 0.28 3.29 -6.67
CA VAL A 51 0.27 4.49 -5.83
C VAL A 51 0.16 5.71 -6.72
N GLN A 52 -0.74 6.62 -6.37
CA GLN A 52 -0.92 7.89 -7.07
C GLN A 52 -1.18 9.00 -6.06
N GLN A 53 -0.30 10.01 -6.06
CA GLN A 53 -0.54 11.22 -5.28
C GLN A 53 -1.44 12.17 -6.08
N THR A 54 -2.66 12.42 -5.58
CA THR A 54 -3.69 13.21 -6.25
C THR A 54 -3.77 14.65 -5.73
N GLU A 55 -3.37 14.87 -4.48
CA GLU A 55 -3.29 16.19 -3.84
C GLU A 55 -1.98 16.31 -3.04
N GLU A 56 -1.64 17.49 -2.51
CA GLU A 56 -0.37 17.72 -1.80
C GLU A 56 -0.14 16.74 -0.63
N ASN A 57 -1.21 16.39 0.08
CA ASN A 57 -1.19 15.50 1.25
C ASN A 57 -1.95 14.19 1.05
N SER A 58 -2.50 13.93 -0.15
CA SER A 58 -3.44 12.82 -0.39
C SER A 58 -2.89 11.86 -1.42
N THR A 59 -2.78 10.59 -1.05
CA THR A 59 -2.28 9.52 -1.91
C THR A 59 -3.25 8.35 -1.95
N ILE A 60 -3.63 7.95 -3.16
CA ILE A 60 -4.47 6.79 -3.42
C ILE A 60 -3.56 5.58 -3.64
N PHE A 61 -3.92 4.47 -3.01
CA PHE A 61 -3.30 3.16 -3.14
C PHE A 61 -4.32 2.19 -3.71
N LYS A 62 -3.87 1.27 -4.56
CA LYS A 62 -4.68 0.18 -5.09
C LYS A 62 -3.86 -1.10 -5.15
N ILE A 63 -4.37 -2.14 -4.52
CA ILE A 63 -3.74 -3.46 -4.52
C ILE A 63 -4.39 -4.30 -5.62
N LYS A 64 -3.56 -5.06 -6.34
CA LYS A 64 -3.99 -6.08 -7.29
C LYS A 64 -3.26 -7.37 -6.99
N LEU A 65 -4.00 -8.41 -6.65
CA LEU A 65 -3.42 -9.69 -6.26
C LEU A 65 -2.90 -10.45 -7.49
N GLN A 66 -1.72 -11.05 -7.38
CA GLN A 66 -1.14 -11.92 -8.41
C GLN A 66 -1.26 -13.39 -8.04
N LYS A 67 -0.91 -13.75 -6.80
CA LYS A 67 -1.08 -15.09 -6.23
C LYS A 67 -1.43 -14.98 -4.75
N ASN A 68 -2.43 -15.74 -4.33
CA ASN A 68 -2.70 -16.01 -2.92
C ASN A 68 -2.71 -17.53 -2.75
N SER A 69 -1.92 -18.05 -1.80
CA SER A 69 -1.84 -19.49 -1.56
C SER A 69 -3.07 -20.05 -0.84
N VAL A 70 -4.03 -19.21 -0.43
CA VAL A 70 -5.24 -19.61 0.29
C VAL A 70 -6.47 -19.36 -0.58
N ASN A 71 -6.86 -20.38 -1.34
CA ASN A 71 -7.91 -20.35 -2.37
C ASN A 71 -9.37 -20.18 -1.88
N ASN A 72 -9.64 -19.69 -0.66
CA ASN A 72 -11.01 -19.75 -0.10
C ASN A 72 -11.50 -18.53 0.69
N GLU A 73 -10.73 -17.46 0.80
CA GLU A 73 -11.20 -16.22 1.44
C GLU A 73 -11.56 -15.18 0.38
N ASP A 74 -12.74 -14.56 0.51
CA ASP A 74 -13.15 -13.43 -0.32
C ASP A 74 -12.27 -12.23 0.03
N ILE A 75 -11.17 -12.10 -0.71
CA ILE A 75 -10.16 -11.06 -0.56
C ILE A 75 -10.44 -9.82 -1.42
N THR A 76 -11.66 -9.70 -1.97
CA THR A 76 -12.04 -8.55 -2.80
C THR A 76 -11.96 -7.23 -2.04
N ALA A 77 -12.16 -7.25 -0.72
CA ALA A 77 -12.01 -6.08 0.15
C ALA A 77 -10.57 -5.53 0.17
N LEU A 78 -9.55 -6.35 -0.12
CA LEU A 78 -8.15 -5.92 -0.19
C LEU A 78 -7.81 -5.19 -1.51
N GLU A 79 -8.55 -5.47 -2.59
CA GLU A 79 -8.33 -4.83 -3.89
C GLU A 79 -9.06 -3.49 -4.05
N LEU A 80 -9.88 -3.11 -3.05
CA LEU A 80 -10.53 -1.80 -3.01
C LEU A 80 -9.46 -0.70 -2.86
N PRO A 81 -9.56 0.38 -3.63
CA PRO A 81 -8.64 1.50 -3.49
C PRO A 81 -8.85 2.19 -2.14
N PHE A 82 -7.75 2.59 -1.51
CA PHE A 82 -7.77 3.32 -0.24
C PHE A 82 -6.91 4.58 -0.32
N CYS A 83 -7.16 5.53 0.58
CA CYS A 83 -6.49 6.82 0.56
C CYS A 83 -5.74 7.07 1.87
N GLY A 84 -4.45 7.39 1.77
CA GLY A 84 -3.61 7.79 2.89
C GLY A 84 -3.31 9.29 2.86
N THR A 85 -3.35 9.92 4.03
CA THR A 85 -2.97 11.31 4.24
C THR A 85 -1.55 11.40 4.79
N PHE A 86 -0.71 12.20 4.16
CA PHE A 86 0.68 12.40 4.53
C PHE A 86 0.99 13.88 4.74
N VAL A 87 1.78 14.20 5.77
CA VAL A 87 2.25 15.58 6.03
C VAL A 87 3.76 15.55 6.21
N MET A 88 4.48 16.30 5.38
CA MET A 88 5.95 16.38 5.39
C MET A 88 6.70 15.04 5.21
N GLY A 89 6.00 14.00 4.73
CA GLY A 89 6.50 12.63 4.57
C GLY A 89 6.01 11.66 5.64
N ASP A 90 5.38 12.16 6.70
CA ASP A 90 4.83 11.34 7.78
C ASP A 90 3.40 10.90 7.44
N PHE A 91 3.10 9.61 7.68
CA PHE A 91 1.75 9.08 7.57
C PHE A 91 0.90 9.57 8.75
N ILE A 92 -0.24 10.19 8.45
CA ILE A 92 -1.15 10.77 9.46
C ILE A 92 -2.38 9.89 9.66
N SER A 93 -3.01 9.48 8.57
CA SER A 93 -4.28 8.75 8.63
C SER A 93 -4.58 8.01 7.33
N ILE A 94 -5.38 6.96 7.42
CA ILE A 94 -6.04 6.31 6.29
C ILE A 94 -7.53 6.67 6.29
N THR A 95 -8.09 6.93 5.12
CA THR A 95 -9.53 7.14 4.94
C THR A 95 -10.23 5.80 5.01
N VAL A 96 -11.09 5.62 6.01
CA VAL A 96 -11.85 4.38 6.23
C VAL A 96 -13.35 4.66 6.19
N SER A 97 -14.08 3.84 5.45
CA SER A 97 -15.54 3.85 5.36
C SER A 97 -16.16 2.80 6.28
N LYS A 98 -17.43 2.98 6.68
CA LYS A 98 -18.17 1.97 7.45
C LYS A 98 -18.39 0.65 6.70
N LYS A 99 -18.17 0.64 5.38
CA LYS A 99 -18.33 -0.54 4.52
C LYS A 99 -17.03 -1.31 4.35
N ASP A 100 -15.91 -0.76 4.83
CA ASP A 100 -14.62 -1.40 4.69
C ASP A 100 -14.49 -2.52 5.72
N GLU A 101 -13.87 -3.62 5.31
CA GLU A 101 -13.61 -4.72 6.21
C GLU A 101 -12.37 -4.42 7.03
N LEU A 102 -12.49 -4.42 8.37
CA LEU A 102 -11.40 -4.00 9.26
C LEU A 102 -10.09 -4.79 9.05
N TRP A 103 -10.18 -6.05 8.66
CA TRP A 103 -8.99 -6.86 8.40
C TRP A 103 -8.22 -6.36 7.16
N SER A 104 -8.90 -5.84 6.12
CA SER A 104 -8.24 -5.37 4.90
C SER A 104 -7.58 -4.01 5.09
N VAL A 105 -8.12 -3.17 5.98
CA VAL A 105 -7.52 -1.90 6.39
C VAL A 105 -6.25 -2.08 7.23
N ASN A 106 -6.17 -3.19 7.99
CA ASN A 106 -5.03 -3.51 8.85
C ASN A 106 -3.86 -4.17 8.10
N MET A 107 -4.08 -4.61 6.86
CA MET A 107 -3.04 -5.16 5.98
C MET A 107 -2.22 -4.04 5.34
#